data_AF-A0A8T8I157-F1
#
_entry.id   AF-A0A8T8I157-F1
#
_cell.length_a   1.000
_cell.length_b   1.000
_cell.length_c   1.000
_cell.angle_alpha   90.00
_cell.angle_beta   90.00
_cell.angle_gamma   90.00
#
_symmetry.space_group_name_H-M   'P 1'
#
loop_
_entity.id
_entity.type
_entity.pdbx_description
1 polymer ?
#
loop_
_entity_poly.entity_id
_entity_poly.type
_entity_poly.pdbx_seq_one_letter_code
_entity_poly.pdbx_strand_id
1 'polypeptide(L)'
;LGGLLSSWNAFAAFGTAAVCQVVAATQLLRTRSPGSAAATPTSFAADLRDGVRAARDFPLARSVVWIGIAWGLVGGGYSVLLAGHVTVDLGAGAFVLGVVYAADGISVMAATAVAGRLNRRRHLAVYGSAYVVQGAAWALIFVSDHVAPLLVCVVLMRFASGFIIALDTGILLDTVPDHVRGRVTSVHMTTYNAVGRLSLAGLGALLTVVSIKTVGVAAGISSAVFGIIWWLWSGRRAKHAYVVADAKGTA
;
A
#
# COMPACT_ATOMS: atom_id res chain seq x y z
N LEU A 1 -14.37 -12.47 -10.54
CA LEU A 1 -15.29 -12.13 -11.64
C LEU A 1 -14.54 -11.66 -12.89
N GLY A 2 -13.67 -10.64 -12.81
CA GLY A 2 -12.93 -10.12 -13.96
C GLY A 2 -12.19 -11.16 -14.80
N GLY A 3 -11.38 -12.04 -14.19
CA GLY A 3 -10.63 -13.08 -14.92
C GLY A 3 -11.47 -14.19 -15.55
N LEU A 4 -12.64 -14.50 -14.96
CA LEU A 4 -13.61 -15.46 -15.52
C LEU A 4 -14.36 -14.88 -16.72
N LEU A 5 -14.75 -13.60 -16.62
CA LEU A 5 -15.45 -12.91 -17.69
C LEU A 5 -14.50 -12.60 -18.84
N SER A 6 -13.26 -12.20 -18.57
CA SER A 6 -12.28 -11.90 -19.62
C SER A 6 -11.81 -13.13 -20.39
N SER A 7 -11.81 -14.32 -19.76
CA SER A 7 -11.53 -15.58 -20.47
C SER A 7 -12.62 -15.98 -21.46
N TRP A 8 -13.83 -15.42 -21.33
CA TRP A 8 -14.96 -15.73 -22.21
C TRP A 8 -15.23 -14.60 -23.19
N ASN A 9 -15.31 -13.36 -22.71
CA ASN A 9 -15.48 -12.15 -23.51
C ASN A 9 -15.01 -10.89 -22.75
N ALA A 10 -14.00 -10.20 -23.28
CA ALA A 10 -13.48 -8.97 -22.70
C ALA A 10 -14.55 -7.87 -22.54
N PHE A 11 -15.50 -7.74 -23.48
CA PHE A 11 -16.59 -6.77 -23.39
C PHE A 11 -17.54 -7.05 -22.22
N ALA A 12 -17.76 -8.32 -21.88
CA ALA A 12 -18.58 -8.68 -20.72
C ALA A 12 -17.91 -8.26 -19.40
N ALA A 13 -16.57 -8.35 -19.32
CA ALA A 13 -15.82 -7.87 -18.18
C ALA A 13 -15.93 -6.33 -18.03
N PHE A 14 -15.78 -5.58 -19.13
CA PHE A 14 -15.95 -4.12 -19.12
C PHE A 14 -17.39 -3.70 -18.78
N GLY A 15 -18.39 -4.36 -19.35
CA GLY A 15 -19.80 -4.08 -19.07
C GLY A 15 -20.13 -4.29 -17.59
N THR A 16 -19.66 -5.39 -17.00
CA THR A 16 -19.85 -5.66 -15.56
C THR A 16 -19.17 -4.59 -14.69
N ALA A 17 -17.94 -4.20 -15.03
CA ALA A 17 -17.22 -3.16 -14.31
C ALA A 17 -17.95 -1.80 -14.37
N ALA A 18 -18.49 -1.44 -15.55
CA ALA A 18 -19.26 -0.21 -15.73
C ALA A 18 -20.53 -0.20 -14.87
N VAL A 19 -21.28 -1.31 -14.85
CA VAL A 19 -22.48 -1.45 -13.99
C VAL A 19 -22.12 -1.29 -12.52
N CYS A 20 -21.06 -1.95 -12.04
CA CYS A 20 -20.60 -1.80 -10.67
C CYS A 20 -20.23 -0.34 -10.32
N GLN A 21 -19.55 0.38 -11.22
CA GLN A 21 -19.22 1.79 -11.01
C GLN A 21 -20.45 2.70 -10.98
N VAL A 22 -21.43 2.46 -11.86
CA VAL A 22 -22.70 3.21 -11.86
C VAL A 22 -23.45 2.97 -10.56
N VAL A 23 -23.56 1.71 -10.11
CA VAL A 23 -24.21 1.39 -8.83
C VAL A 23 -23.48 2.09 -7.68
N ALA A 24 -22.15 2.01 -7.60
CA ALA A 24 -21.38 2.71 -6.56
C ALA A 24 -21.58 4.24 -6.61
N ALA A 25 -21.54 4.85 -7.80
CA ALA A 25 -21.76 6.28 -7.97
C ALA A 25 -23.16 6.70 -7.51
N THR A 26 -24.19 5.93 -7.87
CA THR A 26 -25.57 6.24 -7.43
C THR A 26 -25.73 6.14 -5.91
N GLN A 27 -25.04 5.22 -5.24
CA GLN A 27 -25.05 5.13 -3.78
C GLN A 27 -24.32 6.34 -3.15
N LEU A 28 -23.17 6.73 -3.70
CA LEU A 28 -22.42 7.90 -3.22
C LEU A 28 -23.20 9.21 -3.39
N LEU A 29 -23.94 9.37 -4.50
CA LEU A 29 -24.81 10.54 -4.72
C LEU A 29 -26.00 10.59 -3.75
N ARG A 30 -26.39 9.45 -3.16
CA ARG A 30 -27.46 9.36 -2.17
C ARG A 30 -26.98 9.62 -0.74
N THR A 31 -25.69 9.43 -0.47
CA THR A 31 -25.12 9.73 0.85
C THR A 31 -24.91 11.23 1.03
N ARG A 32 -25.52 11.81 2.07
CA ARG A 32 -25.26 13.20 2.47
C ARG A 32 -23.88 13.30 3.10
N SER A 33 -22.99 14.09 2.52
CA SER A 33 -21.73 14.45 3.16
C SER A 33 -22.00 15.30 4.41
N PRO A 34 -21.36 15.02 5.56
CA PRO A 34 -21.27 15.99 6.65
C PRO A 34 -20.70 17.28 6.09
N GLY A 35 -21.29 18.43 6.46
CA GLY A 35 -20.92 19.73 5.90
C GLY A 35 -19.40 19.94 5.95
N SER A 36 -18.78 19.98 4.76
CA SER A 36 -17.38 20.36 4.66
C SER A 36 -17.28 21.81 5.11
N ALA A 37 -16.57 22.08 6.21
CA ALA A 37 -16.17 23.44 6.53
C ALA A 37 -15.50 24.02 5.28
N ALA A 38 -15.93 25.21 4.85
CA ALA A 38 -15.42 25.84 3.65
C ALA A 38 -13.90 26.00 3.79
N ALA A 39 -13.13 25.19 3.09
CA ALA A 39 -11.68 25.32 3.04
C ALA A 39 -11.38 26.60 2.26
N THR A 40 -10.63 27.51 2.88
CA THR A 40 -10.14 28.71 2.21
C THR A 40 -9.31 28.27 1.00
N PRO A 41 -9.56 28.77 -0.22
CA PRO A 41 -8.81 28.38 -1.40
C PRO A 41 -7.36 28.86 -1.27
N THR A 42 -6.48 27.94 -0.90
CA THR A 42 -5.03 28.10 -0.87
C THR A 42 -4.42 27.51 -2.15
N SER A 43 -3.22 27.97 -2.52
CA SER A 43 -2.51 27.36 -3.65
C SER A 43 -2.06 25.95 -3.27
N PHE A 44 -2.15 25.00 -4.20
CA PHE A 44 -1.70 23.61 -3.97
C PHE A 44 -0.26 23.54 -3.45
N ALA A 45 0.61 24.43 -3.94
CA ALA A 45 2.00 24.52 -3.49
C ALA A 45 2.12 25.01 -2.03
N ALA A 46 1.25 25.93 -1.60
CA ALA A 46 1.18 26.37 -0.21
C ALA A 46 0.68 25.24 0.70
N ASP A 47 -0.37 24.51 0.31
CA ASP A 47 -0.88 23.37 1.07
C ASP A 47 0.14 22.24 1.19
N LEU A 48 0.86 21.95 0.10
CA LEU A 48 1.93 20.96 0.10
C LEU A 48 3.07 21.40 1.03
N ARG A 49 3.47 22.67 0.96
CA ARG A 49 4.52 23.23 1.82
C ARG A 49 4.11 23.18 3.30
N ASP A 50 2.87 23.54 3.60
CA ASP A 50 2.33 23.55 4.95
C ASP A 50 2.18 22.13 5.51
N GLY A 51 1.74 21.17 4.70
CA GLY A 51 1.70 19.76 5.08
C GLY A 51 3.10 19.18 5.31
N VAL A 52 4.09 19.52 4.46
CA VAL A 52 5.48 19.10 4.64
C VAL A 52 6.08 19.73 5.90
N ARG A 53 5.77 21.01 6.17
CA ARG A 53 6.19 21.71 7.39
C ARG A 53 5.57 21.05 8.62
N ALA A 54 4.26 20.82 8.62
CA ALA A 54 3.56 20.14 9.72
C ALA A 54 4.11 18.73 9.96
N ALA A 55 4.44 17.97 8.91
CA ALA A 55 5.04 16.65 9.06
C ALA A 55 6.42 16.67 9.73
N ARG A 56 7.18 17.78 9.64
CA ARG A 56 8.51 17.90 10.28
C ARG A 56 8.43 17.93 11.79
N ASP A 57 7.33 18.43 12.35
CA ASP A 57 7.14 18.58 13.79
C ASP A 57 6.80 17.25 14.49
N PHE A 58 6.42 16.22 13.72
CA PHE A 58 6.06 14.89 14.23
C PHE A 58 7.03 13.83 13.69
N PRO A 59 8.12 13.50 14.42
CA PRO A 59 9.17 12.60 13.94
C PRO A 59 8.68 11.22 13.50
N LEU A 60 7.67 10.66 14.20
CA LEU A 60 7.09 9.36 13.86
C LEU A 60 6.26 9.45 12.58
N ALA A 61 5.34 10.42 12.45
CA ALA A 61 4.59 10.66 11.22
C ALA A 61 5.51 10.89 10.02
N ARG A 62 6.57 11.70 10.19
CA ARG A 62 7.61 11.90 9.17
C ARG A 62 8.26 10.59 8.73
N SER A 63 8.58 9.70 9.67
CA SER A 63 9.17 8.40 9.33
C SER A 63 8.22 7.51 8.53
N VAL A 64 6.91 7.60 8.81
CA VAL A 64 5.85 6.91 8.07
C VAL A 64 5.73 7.47 6.65
N VAL A 65 5.80 8.81 6.49
CA VAL A 65 5.88 9.45 5.16
C VAL A 65 7.08 8.95 4.37
N TRP A 66 8.27 8.88 4.98
CA TRP A 66 9.48 8.43 4.29
C TRP A 66 9.42 6.97 3.85
N ILE A 67 8.98 6.05 4.71
CA ILE A 67 8.83 4.65 4.33
C ILE A 67 7.72 4.46 3.28
N GLY A 68 6.66 5.27 3.33
CA GLY A 68 5.65 5.34 2.28
C GLY A 68 6.25 5.74 0.94
N ILE A 69 7.06 6.79 0.89
CA ILE A 69 7.77 7.22 -0.34
C ILE A 69 8.68 6.10 -0.86
N ALA A 70 9.47 5.47 0.02
CA ALA A 70 10.33 4.35 -0.35
C ALA A 70 9.52 3.19 -0.95
N TRP A 71 8.36 2.90 -0.37
CA TRP A 71 7.47 1.88 -0.91
C TRP A 71 6.79 2.29 -2.21
N GLY A 72 6.40 3.56 -2.38
CA GLY A 72 5.92 4.07 -3.66
C GLY A 72 6.96 3.82 -4.76
N LEU A 73 8.25 4.03 -4.45
CA LEU A 73 9.34 3.77 -5.40
C LEU A 73 9.48 2.28 -5.76
N VAL A 74 9.27 1.38 -4.80
CA VAL A 74 9.40 -0.07 -5.02
C VAL A 74 8.13 -0.70 -5.62
N GLY A 75 6.97 -0.32 -5.10
CA GLY A 75 5.67 -0.90 -5.37
C GLY A 75 4.91 -0.29 -6.55
N GLY A 76 5.39 0.82 -7.13
CA GLY A 76 4.76 1.47 -8.29
C GLY A 76 4.53 0.53 -9.48
N GLY A 77 5.40 -0.46 -9.63
CA GLY A 77 5.34 -1.51 -10.66
C GLY A 77 4.58 -2.78 -10.31
N TYR A 78 3.96 -2.87 -9.12
CA TYR A 78 3.39 -4.11 -8.57
C TYR A 78 2.52 -4.87 -9.57
N SER A 79 1.50 -4.22 -10.14
CA SER A 79 0.54 -4.89 -11.02
C SER A 79 1.17 -5.33 -12.34
N VAL A 80 2.16 -4.58 -12.84
CA VAL A 80 2.85 -4.90 -14.09
C VAL A 80 3.80 -6.08 -13.90
N LEU A 81 4.60 -6.06 -12.84
CA LEU A 81 5.53 -7.14 -12.52
C LEU A 81 4.78 -8.44 -12.22
N LEU A 82 3.73 -8.38 -11.40
CA LEU A 82 2.95 -9.57 -11.05
C LEU A 82 2.20 -10.14 -12.26
N ALA A 83 1.54 -9.29 -13.05
CA ALA A 83 0.85 -9.74 -14.25
C ALA A 83 1.84 -10.32 -15.26
N GLY A 84 2.94 -9.63 -15.53
CA GLY A 84 3.98 -10.09 -16.44
C GLY A 84 4.59 -11.41 -16.01
N HIS A 85 4.89 -11.60 -14.72
CA HIS A 85 5.41 -12.87 -14.23
C HIS A 85 4.39 -14.03 -14.38
N VAL A 86 3.11 -13.78 -14.06
CA VAL A 86 2.06 -14.81 -14.19
C VAL A 86 1.77 -15.15 -15.66
N THR A 87 1.71 -14.18 -16.56
CA THR A 87 1.31 -14.43 -17.96
C THR A 87 2.48 -14.75 -18.89
N VAL A 88 3.64 -14.14 -18.68
CA VAL A 88 4.82 -14.31 -19.54
C VAL A 88 5.72 -15.42 -19.00
N ASP A 89 6.14 -15.36 -17.74
CA ASP A 89 7.12 -16.32 -17.20
C ASP A 89 6.47 -17.68 -16.90
N LEU A 90 5.26 -17.69 -16.32
CA LEU A 90 4.53 -18.94 -16.02
C LEU A 90 3.60 -19.39 -17.15
N GLY A 91 3.41 -18.57 -18.19
CA GLY A 91 2.49 -18.88 -19.29
C GLY A 91 1.03 -19.05 -18.86
N ALA A 92 0.64 -18.54 -17.68
CA ALA A 92 -0.67 -18.76 -17.12
C ALA A 92 -1.71 -17.80 -17.73
N GLY A 93 -2.92 -18.31 -17.93
CA GLY A 93 -4.00 -17.53 -18.55
C GLY A 93 -4.64 -16.49 -17.62
N ALA A 94 -5.53 -15.67 -18.20
CA ALA A 94 -6.27 -14.62 -17.51
C ALA A 94 -7.09 -15.11 -16.30
N PHE A 95 -7.53 -16.37 -16.30
CA PHE A 95 -8.21 -16.98 -15.16
C PHE A 95 -7.31 -17.04 -13.92
N VAL A 96 -6.07 -17.54 -14.07
CA VAL A 96 -5.11 -17.63 -12.96
C VAL A 96 -4.76 -16.25 -12.44
N LEU A 97 -4.52 -15.28 -13.35
CA LEU A 97 -4.30 -13.90 -12.96
C LEU A 97 -5.48 -13.31 -12.17
N GLY A 98 -6.71 -13.64 -12.56
CA GLY A 98 -7.92 -13.26 -11.82
C GLY A 98 -8.00 -13.88 -10.42
N VAL A 99 -7.58 -15.14 -10.26
CA VAL A 99 -7.48 -15.82 -8.96
C VAL A 99 -6.42 -15.15 -8.09
N VAL A 100 -5.25 -14.82 -8.65
CA VAL A 100 -4.17 -14.11 -7.95
C VAL A 100 -4.66 -12.76 -7.41
N TYR A 101 -5.31 -11.94 -8.23
CA TYR A 101 -5.85 -10.64 -7.77
C TYR A 101 -7.04 -10.77 -6.80
N ALA A 102 -7.84 -11.83 -6.91
CA ALA A 102 -8.89 -12.09 -5.92
C ALA A 102 -8.30 -12.47 -4.56
N ALA A 103 -7.29 -13.35 -4.56
CA ALA A 103 -6.57 -13.73 -3.35
C ALA A 103 -5.84 -12.54 -2.71
N ASP A 104 -5.23 -11.68 -3.52
CA ASP A 104 -4.67 -10.39 -3.11
C ASP A 104 -5.69 -9.56 -2.29
N GLY A 105 -6.84 -9.26 -2.88
CA GLY A 105 -7.86 -8.42 -2.23
C GLY A 105 -8.40 -9.02 -0.93
N ILE A 106 -8.75 -10.31 -0.95
CA ILE A 106 -9.27 -11.02 0.24
C ILE A 106 -8.23 -11.00 1.37
N SER A 107 -6.95 -11.25 1.05
CA SER A 107 -5.87 -11.29 2.04
C SER A 107 -5.68 -9.93 2.71
N VAL A 108 -5.74 -8.84 1.95
CA VAL A 108 -5.62 -7.47 2.46
C VAL A 108 -6.80 -7.13 3.36
N MET A 109 -8.02 -7.43 2.93
CA MET A 109 -9.22 -7.19 3.74
C MET A 109 -9.17 -7.94 5.07
N ALA A 110 -8.81 -9.23 5.04
CA ALA A 110 -8.65 -10.04 6.23
C ALA A 110 -7.58 -9.47 7.17
N ALA A 111 -6.40 -9.13 6.63
CA ALA A 111 -5.31 -8.55 7.41
C ALA A 111 -5.65 -7.20 8.03
N THR A 112 -6.28 -6.29 7.29
CA THR A 112 -6.71 -4.97 7.81
C THR A 112 -7.70 -5.14 8.96
N ALA A 113 -8.65 -6.08 8.84
CA ALA A 113 -9.61 -6.37 9.91
C ALA A 113 -8.91 -6.93 11.17
N VAL A 114 -7.89 -7.78 11.01
CA VAL A 114 -7.10 -8.31 12.14
C VAL A 114 -6.23 -7.22 12.75
N ALA A 115 -5.59 -6.39 11.92
CA ALA A 115 -4.72 -5.30 12.36
C ALA A 115 -5.45 -4.27 13.23
N GLY A 116 -6.72 -3.99 12.95
CA GLY A 116 -7.56 -3.10 13.77
C GLY A 116 -7.80 -3.59 15.20
N ARG A 117 -7.57 -4.88 15.49
CA ARG A 117 -7.70 -5.48 16.83
C ARG A 117 -6.34 -5.64 17.53
N LEU A 118 -5.26 -5.21 16.90
CA LEU A 118 -3.92 -5.35 17.44
C LEU A 118 -3.71 -4.41 18.63
N ASN A 119 -2.98 -4.88 19.65
CA ASN A 119 -2.60 -4.03 20.76
C ASN A 119 -1.62 -2.95 20.30
N ARG A 120 -1.90 -1.68 20.64
CA ARG A 120 -1.11 -0.50 20.29
C ARG A 120 0.39 -0.66 20.58
N ARG A 121 0.75 -1.32 21.69
CA ARG A 121 2.16 -1.58 22.07
C ARG A 121 2.93 -2.43 21.04
N ARG A 122 2.22 -3.16 20.19
CA ARG A 122 2.79 -4.02 19.14
C ARG A 122 2.80 -3.35 17.76
N HIS A 123 2.15 -2.20 17.57
CA HIS A 123 1.97 -1.60 16.23
C HIS A 123 3.29 -1.37 15.52
N LEU A 124 4.23 -0.65 16.11
CA LEU A 124 5.50 -0.35 15.45
C LEU A 124 6.32 -1.62 15.14
N ALA A 125 6.26 -2.62 16.02
CA ALA A 125 6.97 -3.88 15.82
C ALA A 125 6.38 -4.69 14.67
N VAL A 126 5.05 -4.83 14.67
CA VAL A 126 4.32 -5.54 13.61
C VAL A 126 4.45 -4.81 12.28
N TYR A 127 4.39 -3.48 12.28
CA TYR A 127 4.57 -2.64 11.09
C TYR A 127 5.94 -2.89 10.45
N GLY A 128 7.03 -2.78 11.22
CA GLY A 128 8.38 -3.06 10.71
C GLY A 128 8.55 -4.50 10.23
N SER A 129 8.07 -5.49 10.99
CA SER A 129 8.15 -6.90 10.57
C SER A 129 7.32 -7.21 9.34
N ALA A 130 6.17 -6.54 9.16
CA ALA A 130 5.29 -6.75 8.03
C ALA A 130 5.96 -6.34 6.71
N TYR A 131 6.77 -5.27 6.69
CA TYR A 131 7.58 -4.92 5.51
C TYR A 131 8.60 -6.01 5.17
N VAL A 132 9.22 -6.63 6.17
CA VAL A 132 10.18 -7.72 5.96
C VAL A 132 9.49 -8.95 5.38
N VAL A 133 8.37 -9.37 5.98
CA VAL A 133 7.59 -10.52 5.48
C VAL A 133 7.06 -10.24 4.08
N GLN A 134 6.56 -9.04 3.83
CA GLN A 134 6.08 -8.62 2.52
C GLN A 134 7.20 -8.68 1.48
N GLY A 135 8.37 -8.11 1.76
CA GLY A 135 9.51 -8.09 0.85
C GLY A 135 10.06 -9.48 0.56
N ALA A 136 10.17 -10.34 1.57
CA ALA A 136 10.60 -11.72 1.41
C ALA A 136 9.61 -12.54 0.58
N ALA A 137 8.31 -12.46 0.90
CA ALA A 137 7.28 -13.16 0.14
C ALA A 137 7.18 -12.63 -1.30
N TRP A 138 7.37 -11.33 -1.53
CA TRP A 138 7.45 -10.76 -2.86
C TRP A 138 8.63 -11.31 -3.66
N ALA A 139 9.83 -11.36 -3.08
CA ALA A 139 10.98 -11.96 -3.77
C ALA A 139 10.74 -13.43 -4.12
N LEU A 140 10.10 -14.20 -3.21
CA LEU A 140 9.74 -15.60 -3.46
C LEU A 140 8.73 -15.79 -4.59
N ILE A 141 7.83 -14.83 -4.83
CA ILE A 141 6.92 -14.87 -6.00
C ILE A 141 7.74 -15.00 -7.28
N PHE A 142 8.76 -14.16 -7.48
CA PHE A 142 9.54 -14.11 -8.73
C PHE A 142 10.57 -15.24 -8.88
N VAL A 143 10.86 -15.95 -7.79
CA VAL A 143 11.68 -17.18 -7.82
C VAL A 143 10.81 -18.42 -8.06
N SER A 144 9.49 -18.32 -7.89
CA SER A 144 8.58 -19.46 -8.04
C SER A 144 8.31 -19.76 -9.52
N ASP A 145 8.58 -20.98 -9.95
CA ASP A 145 8.25 -21.45 -11.31
C ASP A 145 6.90 -22.17 -11.40
N HIS A 146 6.10 -22.13 -10.32
CA HIS A 146 4.82 -22.82 -10.23
C HIS A 146 3.73 -21.92 -9.62
N VAL A 147 2.50 -22.08 -10.10
CA VAL A 147 1.34 -21.27 -9.69
C VAL A 147 0.96 -21.47 -8.22
N ALA A 148 1.02 -22.70 -7.71
CA ALA A 148 0.65 -23.00 -6.33
C ALA A 148 1.52 -22.29 -5.28
N PRO A 149 2.87 -22.41 -5.29
CA PRO A 149 3.73 -21.67 -4.35
C PRO A 149 3.65 -20.16 -4.58
N LEU A 150 3.49 -19.69 -5.82
CA LEU A 150 3.24 -18.28 -6.12
C LEU A 150 1.99 -17.77 -5.39
N LEU A 151 0.88 -18.50 -5.45
CA LEU A 151 -0.37 -18.08 -4.83
C LEU A 151 -0.24 -17.99 -3.31
N VAL A 152 0.45 -18.94 -2.68
CA VAL A 152 0.76 -18.90 -1.24
C VAL A 152 1.60 -17.67 -0.91
N CYS A 153 2.63 -17.37 -1.71
CA CYS A 153 3.47 -16.19 -1.51
C CYS A 153 2.70 -14.88 -1.72
N VAL A 154 1.79 -14.82 -2.70
CA VAL A 154 0.88 -13.67 -2.89
C VAL A 154 0.01 -13.47 -1.67
N VAL A 155 -0.66 -14.52 -1.18
CA VAL A 155 -1.50 -14.43 0.03
C VAL A 155 -0.69 -13.92 1.21
N LEU A 156 0.49 -14.49 1.45
CA LEU A 156 1.37 -14.07 2.56
C LEU A 156 1.82 -12.60 2.42
N MET A 157 2.29 -12.22 1.23
CA MET A 157 2.75 -10.87 0.91
C MET A 157 1.63 -9.84 1.10
N ARG A 158 0.42 -10.17 0.65
CA ARG A 158 -0.75 -9.29 0.69
C ARG A 158 -1.40 -9.23 2.06
N PHE A 159 -1.37 -10.33 2.81
CA PHE A 159 -1.72 -10.33 4.22
C PHE A 159 -0.78 -9.41 5.02
N ALA A 160 0.54 -9.50 4.83
CA ALA A 160 1.49 -8.56 5.43
C ALA A 160 1.22 -7.11 5.00
N SER A 161 0.88 -6.89 3.72
CA SER A 161 0.51 -5.57 3.22
C SER A 161 -0.73 -4.97 3.89
N GLY A 162 -1.75 -5.77 4.24
CA GLY A 162 -2.93 -5.26 4.94
C GLY A 162 -2.60 -4.76 6.34
N PHE A 163 -1.67 -5.40 7.04
CA PHE A 163 -1.12 -4.86 8.29
C PHE A 163 -0.39 -3.53 8.08
N ILE A 164 0.43 -3.43 7.03
CA ILE A 164 1.13 -2.19 6.69
C ILE A 164 0.10 -1.07 6.45
N ILE A 165 -0.88 -1.29 5.59
CA ILE A 165 -1.89 -0.26 5.23
C ILE A 165 -2.67 0.20 6.48
N ALA A 166 -3.15 -0.75 7.28
CA ALA A 166 -3.92 -0.44 8.48
C ALA A 166 -3.10 0.33 9.54
N LEU A 167 -1.87 -0.12 9.78
CA LEU A 167 -1.00 0.48 10.79
C LEU A 167 -0.38 1.78 10.31
N ASP A 168 -0.04 1.93 9.02
CA ASP A 168 0.44 3.18 8.43
C ASP A 168 -0.56 4.31 8.69
N THR A 169 -1.82 4.09 8.27
CA THR A 169 -2.90 5.06 8.49
C THR A 169 -3.14 5.24 9.99
N GLY A 170 -3.22 4.15 10.76
CA GLY A 170 -3.43 4.23 12.20
C GLY A 170 -2.34 5.00 12.96
N ILE A 171 -1.07 4.88 12.58
CA ILE A 171 0.04 5.60 13.21
C ILE A 171 -0.04 7.09 12.84
N LEU A 172 -0.33 7.42 11.58
CA LEU A 172 -0.51 8.81 11.13
C LEU A 172 -1.66 9.51 11.87
N LEU A 173 -2.81 8.84 12.00
CA LEU A 173 -3.98 9.40 12.70
C LEU A 173 -3.65 9.69 14.18
N ASP A 174 -2.99 8.76 14.87
CA ASP A 174 -2.71 8.93 16.31
C ASP A 174 -1.57 9.89 16.62
N THR A 175 -0.63 10.07 15.70
CA THR A 175 0.56 10.90 15.95
C THR A 175 0.38 12.35 15.55
N VAL A 176 -0.63 12.65 14.73
CA VAL A 176 -0.87 13.98 14.18
C VAL A 176 -2.18 14.55 14.73
N PRO A 177 -2.16 15.76 15.35
CA PRO A 177 -3.35 16.44 15.84
C PRO A 177 -4.40 16.68 14.74
N ASP A 178 -5.68 16.65 15.11
CA ASP A 178 -6.82 16.73 14.18
C ASP A 178 -6.74 17.91 13.19
N HIS A 179 -6.31 19.09 13.66
CA HIS A 179 -6.26 20.31 12.86
C HIS A 179 -5.20 20.30 11.72
N VAL A 180 -4.20 19.41 11.78
CA VAL A 180 -3.16 19.26 10.74
C VAL A 180 -3.13 17.85 10.11
N ARG A 181 -3.89 16.90 10.67
CA ARG A 181 -3.96 15.50 10.24
C ARG A 181 -4.30 15.34 8.76
N GLY A 182 -5.29 16.08 8.27
CA GLY A 182 -5.68 16.06 6.85
C GLY A 182 -4.54 16.49 5.92
N ARG A 183 -3.76 17.50 6.31
CA ARG A 183 -2.63 18.01 5.52
C ARG A 183 -1.49 17.01 5.47
N VAL A 184 -1.11 16.42 6.62
CA VAL A 184 -0.03 15.43 6.68
C VAL A 184 -0.40 14.16 5.92
N THR A 185 -1.63 13.68 6.07
CA THR A 185 -2.13 12.50 5.34
C THR A 185 -2.19 12.76 3.83
N SER A 186 -2.59 13.96 3.41
CA SER A 186 -2.58 14.37 2.00
C SER A 186 -1.16 14.38 1.42
N VAL A 187 -0.18 14.90 2.15
CA VAL A 187 1.24 14.85 1.74
C VAL A 187 1.71 13.41 1.61
N HIS A 188 1.42 12.56 2.59
CA HIS A 188 1.77 11.14 2.55
C HIS A 188 1.22 10.48 1.28
N MET A 189 -0.10 10.59 1.05
CA MET A 189 -0.78 9.99 -0.10
C MET A 189 -0.30 10.56 -1.44
N THR A 190 -0.10 11.87 -1.53
CA THR A 190 0.34 12.53 -2.77
C THR A 190 1.76 12.12 -3.13
N THR A 191 2.68 12.15 -2.16
CA THR A 191 4.08 11.76 -2.39
C THR A 191 4.20 10.28 -2.72
N TYR A 192 3.52 9.41 -1.97
CA TYR A 192 3.43 7.99 -2.26
C TYR A 192 2.95 7.71 -3.70
N ASN A 193 1.81 8.30 -4.10
CA ASN A 193 1.23 8.08 -5.43
C ASN A 193 2.09 8.67 -6.56
N ALA A 194 2.65 9.87 -6.36
CA ALA A 194 3.51 10.51 -7.35
C ALA A 194 4.77 9.68 -7.60
N VAL A 195 5.44 9.25 -6.53
CA VAL A 195 6.63 8.40 -6.63
C VAL A 195 6.29 7.02 -7.20
N GLY A 196 5.13 6.46 -6.86
CA GLY A 196 4.60 5.25 -7.48
C GLY A 196 4.46 5.35 -9.00
N ARG A 197 3.90 6.46 -9.50
CA ARG A 197 3.76 6.68 -10.96
C ARG A 197 5.11 6.88 -11.65
N LEU A 198 6.04 7.60 -11.01
CA LEU A 198 7.40 7.77 -11.52
C LEU A 198 8.15 6.44 -11.57
N SER A 199 8.02 5.63 -10.53
CA SER A 199 8.56 4.27 -10.47
C SER A 199 8.01 3.41 -11.59
N LEU A 200 6.69 3.41 -11.80
CA LEU A 200 6.05 2.66 -12.88
C LEU A 200 6.58 3.08 -14.26
N ALA A 201 6.76 4.38 -14.50
CA ALA A 201 7.34 4.88 -15.74
C ALA A 201 8.80 4.41 -15.93
N GLY A 202 9.62 4.51 -14.88
CA GLY A 202 11.00 4.03 -14.89
C GLY A 202 11.11 2.51 -15.06
N LEU A 203 10.18 1.76 -14.47
CA LEU A 203 10.10 0.30 -14.61
C LEU A 203 9.88 -0.10 -16.07
N GLY A 204 9.02 0.61 -16.79
CA GLY A 204 8.79 0.36 -18.22
C GLY A 204 10.09 0.42 -19.04
N ALA A 205 10.95 1.40 -18.77
CA ALA A 205 12.27 1.50 -19.40
C ALA A 205 13.21 0.37 -18.92
N LEU A 206 13.22 0.09 -17.61
CA LEU A 206 14.10 -0.94 -17.03
C LEU A 206 13.82 -2.35 -17.59
N LEU A 207 12.55 -2.68 -17.81
CA LEU A 207 12.13 -3.98 -18.35
C LEU A 207 12.52 -4.20 -19.81
N THR A 208 13.03 -3.19 -20.52
CA THR A 208 13.58 -3.36 -21.87
C THR A 208 14.98 -3.99 -21.87
N VAL A 209 15.69 -3.93 -20.73
CA VAL A 209 17.08 -4.39 -20.58
C VAL A 209 17.28 -5.34 -19.40
N VAL A 210 16.35 -5.41 -18.45
CA VAL A 210 16.39 -6.30 -17.28
C VAL A 210 15.15 -7.21 -17.24
N SER A 211 15.34 -8.47 -16.86
CA SER A 211 14.24 -9.43 -16.72
C SER A 211 13.25 -9.08 -15.60
N ILE A 212 11.99 -9.47 -15.77
CA ILE A 212 10.92 -9.32 -14.77
C ILE A 212 11.33 -9.96 -13.44
N LYS A 213 11.89 -11.17 -13.48
CA LYS A 213 12.37 -11.90 -12.30
C LYS A 213 13.40 -11.10 -11.52
N THR A 214 14.44 -10.59 -12.17
CA THR A 214 15.50 -9.82 -11.50
C THR A 214 14.95 -8.55 -10.84
N VAL A 215 14.10 -7.80 -11.54
CA VAL A 215 13.51 -6.57 -10.99
C VAL A 215 12.58 -6.89 -9.82
N GLY A 216 11.76 -7.93 -9.94
CA GLY A 216 10.85 -8.38 -8.88
C GLY A 216 11.59 -8.80 -7.61
N VAL A 217 12.65 -9.61 -7.74
CA VAL A 217 13.48 -10.00 -6.59
C VAL A 217 14.17 -8.79 -5.95
N ALA A 218 14.76 -7.90 -6.76
CA ALA A 218 15.41 -6.70 -6.26
C ALA A 218 14.44 -5.77 -5.51
N ALA A 219 13.21 -5.62 -6.01
CA ALA A 219 12.15 -4.88 -5.35
C ALA A 219 11.78 -5.50 -3.99
N GLY A 220 11.68 -6.83 -3.90
CA GLY A 220 11.38 -7.54 -2.66
C GLY A 220 12.47 -7.36 -1.60
N ILE A 221 13.73 -7.53 -2.00
CA ILE A 221 14.89 -7.29 -1.12
C ILE A 221 14.90 -5.83 -0.64
N SER A 222 14.68 -4.87 -1.55
CA SER A 222 14.65 -3.45 -1.21
C SER A 222 13.56 -3.12 -0.19
N SER A 223 12.36 -3.70 -0.35
CA SER A 223 11.26 -3.55 0.62
C SER A 223 11.64 -4.06 2.02
N ALA A 224 12.25 -5.25 2.09
CA ALA A 224 12.69 -5.82 3.37
C ALA A 224 13.78 -4.97 4.03
N VAL A 225 14.75 -4.47 3.24
CA VAL A 225 15.80 -3.57 3.71
C VAL A 225 15.21 -2.27 4.27
N PHE A 226 14.27 -1.62 3.57
CA PHE A 226 13.61 -0.42 4.08
C PHE A 226 12.84 -0.66 5.37
N GLY A 227 12.16 -1.81 5.50
CA GLY A 227 11.49 -2.22 6.73
C GLY A 227 12.46 -2.37 7.91
N ILE A 228 13.60 -3.02 7.68
CA ILE A 228 14.66 -3.19 8.70
C ILE A 228 15.25 -1.84 9.10
N ILE A 229 15.61 -0.99 8.14
CA ILE A 229 16.18 0.34 8.39
C ILE A 229 15.19 1.18 9.21
N TRP A 230 13.92 1.22 8.80
CA TRP A 230 12.89 1.96 9.52
C TRP A 230 12.72 1.47 10.96
N TRP A 231 12.72 0.15 11.19
CA TRP A 231 12.61 -0.42 12.52
C TRP A 231 13.80 -0.03 13.41
N LEU A 232 15.02 -0.12 12.89
CA LEU A 232 16.24 0.19 13.63
C LEU A 232 16.36 1.68 13.97
N TRP A 233 15.92 2.56 13.07
CA TRP A 233 16.16 4.00 13.19
C TRP A 233 14.99 4.77 13.80
N SER A 234 13.75 4.37 13.51
CA SER A 234 12.53 5.07 13.93
C SER A 234 11.67 4.22 14.85
N GLY A 235 11.29 3.01 14.43
CA GLY A 235 10.32 2.18 15.15
C GLY A 235 10.73 1.83 16.58
N ARG A 236 11.98 1.40 16.80
CA ARG A 236 12.50 1.08 18.13
C ARG A 236 12.57 2.28 19.07
N ARG A 237 12.99 3.43 18.55
CA ARG A 237 13.19 4.66 19.34
C ARG A 237 11.85 5.32 19.71
N ALA A 238 10.88 5.26 18.81
CA ALA A 238 9.57 5.89 18.99
C ALA A 238 8.61 5.07 19.86
N LYS A 239 8.88 3.79 20.13
CA LYS A 239 7.96 2.87 20.82
C LYS A 239 7.48 3.41 22.18
N HIS A 240 8.40 3.94 23.00
CA HIS A 240 8.02 4.47 24.32
C HIS A 240 7.17 5.74 24.19
N ALA A 241 7.59 6.69 23.35
CA ALA A 241 6.85 7.94 23.13
C ALA A 241 5.44 7.69 22.57
N TYR A 242 5.30 6.74 21.65
CA TYR A 242 4.04 6.38 21.03
C TYR A 242 3.03 5.79 22.02
N VAL A 243 3.48 4.88 22.90
CA VAL A 243 2.60 4.28 23.94
C VAL A 243 2.21 5.31 25.00
N VAL A 244 3.09 6.25 25.34
CA VAL A 244 2.80 7.30 26.33
C VAL A 244 1.85 8.38 25.77
N ALA A 245 1.97 8.73 24.48
CA ALA A 245 1.07 9.68 23.83
C ALA A 245 -0.38 9.16 23.79
N ASP A 246 -0.56 7.87 23.52
CA ASP A 246 -1.87 7.19 23.53
C ASP A 246 -2.55 7.24 24.90
N ALA A 247 -1.78 6.98 25.97
CA ALA A 247 -2.29 7.05 27.34
C ALA A 247 -2.74 8.47 27.76
N LYS A 248 -2.24 9.52 27.11
CA LYS A 248 -2.64 10.92 27.37
C LYS A 248 -3.82 11.39 26.52
N GLY A 249 -4.08 10.75 25.36
CA GLY A 249 -5.22 11.07 24.50
C GLY A 249 -6.52 10.36 24.89
N THR A 250 -6.47 9.47 25.88
CA THR A 250 -7.61 8.68 26.38
C THR A 250 -8.08 9.11 27.79
N ALA A 251 -7.49 10.18 28.34
CA ALA A 251 -7.91 10.85 29.59
C ALA A 251 -8.58 12.19 29.27
#